data_AF-H0QQN5-F1
#
_entry.id   AF-H0QQN5-F1
#
_cell.length_a   1.000
_cell.length_b   1.000
_cell.length_c   1.000
_cell.angle_alpha   90.00
_cell.angle_beta   90.00
_cell.angle_gamma   90.00
#
_symmetry.space_group_name_H-M   'P 1'
#
loop_
_entity.id
_entity.type
_entity.pdbx_description
1 polymer ?
#
loop_
_entity_poly.entity_id
_entity_poly.type
_entity_poly.pdbx_seq_one_letter_code
_entity_poly.pdbx_strand_id
1 'polypeptide(L)'
;MTTYDIALIGFGGVNRTLAELINTRGEKLRSELGFDLRVVAITDLRLGSLVQPEGVDLSVALKLGGDNETFAAYGGSADTNNEAVIRNCTADIICEATFTNPDDGEPAVSHVRWALESGKSVCTTNKGPVALRGAELSSLAEQNGVHFEFEGAVMSGTPVIRLAKKMFAGLKLNGFEGILNGTSNYVLGRMEDGLDFDAAIKEAQELGYAEANPAADIEGYDVQLKVLILANELLDAGIELKDVHRQGISSMAPEDLRKAARAGRHWKLVGAARRNPDGSVTAGVSPVALPLDHGLAGVSGATNAVSFETDLLGAVTISGPGAGRVETAYALLSDIIAMHAARTEVAANA
;
A
#
# COMPACT_ATOMS: atom_id res chain seq x y z
N MET A 1 -15.02 -26.00 5.35
CA MET A 1 -14.85 -24.55 5.23
C MET A 1 -13.47 -24.23 5.75
N THR A 2 -12.65 -23.53 4.96
CA THR A 2 -11.25 -23.26 5.32
C THR A 2 -11.19 -22.19 6.40
N THR A 3 -10.31 -22.36 7.39
CA THR A 3 -9.90 -21.30 8.32
C THR A 3 -8.46 -21.01 8.03
N TYR A 4 -8.11 -19.75 7.81
CA TYR A 4 -6.71 -19.32 7.70
C TYR A 4 -6.24 -18.80 9.05
N ASP A 5 -5.15 -19.38 9.53
CA ASP A 5 -4.43 -18.84 10.67
C ASP A 5 -3.53 -17.70 10.18
N ILE A 6 -3.64 -16.53 10.79
CA ILE A 6 -2.87 -15.35 10.39
C ILE A 6 -2.05 -14.80 11.55
N ALA A 7 -0.88 -14.24 11.22
CA ALA A 7 -0.05 -13.51 12.16
C ALA A 7 0.06 -12.04 11.75
N LEU A 8 -0.12 -11.14 12.71
CA LEU A 8 -0.09 -9.69 12.50
C LEU A 8 1.26 -9.12 12.94
N ILE A 9 2.10 -8.71 11.98
CA ILE A 9 3.44 -8.18 12.25
C ILE A 9 3.41 -6.66 12.15
N GLY A 10 3.65 -6.00 13.30
CA GLY A 10 3.39 -4.59 13.52
C GLY A 10 1.93 -4.35 13.87
N PHE A 11 1.61 -4.14 15.14
CA PHE A 11 0.23 -3.98 15.62
C PHE A 11 -0.18 -2.51 15.75
N GLY A 12 0.17 -1.73 14.73
CA GLY A 12 -0.23 -0.33 14.57
C GLY A 12 -1.66 -0.17 14.05
N GLY A 13 -1.99 1.03 13.55
CA GLY A 13 -3.34 1.38 13.11
C GLY A 13 -3.93 0.41 12.07
N VAL A 14 -3.13 -0.07 11.11
CA VAL A 14 -3.59 -0.97 10.04
C VAL A 14 -3.98 -2.35 10.59
N ASN A 15 -3.04 -3.07 11.22
CA ASN A 15 -3.31 -4.40 11.74
C ASN A 15 -4.30 -4.40 12.91
N ARG A 16 -4.37 -3.33 13.73
CA ARG A 16 -5.45 -3.18 14.71
C ARG A 16 -6.81 -3.06 14.04
N THR A 17 -6.92 -2.29 12.96
CA THR A 17 -8.18 -2.18 12.21
C THR A 17 -8.53 -3.50 11.51
N LEU A 18 -7.57 -4.25 10.97
CA LEU A 18 -7.82 -5.60 10.45
C LEU A 18 -8.34 -6.54 11.54
N ALA A 19 -7.71 -6.54 12.72
CA ALA A 19 -8.17 -7.30 13.87
C ALA A 19 -9.57 -6.88 14.34
N GLU A 20 -9.88 -5.58 14.32
CA GLU A 20 -11.22 -5.07 14.63
C GLU A 20 -12.27 -5.53 13.61
N LEU A 21 -11.94 -5.52 12.32
CA LEU A 21 -12.82 -6.05 11.26
C LEU A 21 -13.11 -7.54 11.47
N ILE A 22 -12.09 -8.34 11.79
CA ILE A 22 -12.25 -9.77 12.09
C ILE A 22 -13.12 -9.96 13.34
N ASN A 23 -12.83 -9.23 14.41
CA ASN A 23 -13.54 -9.35 15.68
C ASN A 23 -15.02 -8.92 15.61
N THR A 24 -15.32 -7.87 14.83
CA THR A 24 -16.68 -7.28 14.78
C THR A 24 -17.52 -7.78 13.61
N ARG A 25 -16.89 -8.24 12.51
CA ARG A 25 -17.57 -8.66 11.29
C ARG A 25 -17.25 -10.10 10.87
N GLY A 26 -16.51 -10.86 11.68
CA GLY A 26 -16.03 -12.20 11.35
C GLY A 26 -17.11 -13.15 10.84
N GLU A 27 -18.26 -13.25 11.53
CA GLU A 27 -19.37 -14.11 11.09
C GLU A 27 -19.91 -13.72 9.70
N LYS A 28 -20.05 -12.41 9.45
CA LYS A 28 -20.52 -11.91 8.16
C LYS A 28 -19.49 -12.15 7.06
N LEU A 29 -18.22 -11.81 7.31
CA LEU A 29 -17.12 -12.05 6.38
C LEU A 29 -17.01 -13.53 6.03
N ARG A 30 -17.10 -14.41 7.03
CA ARG A 30 -17.11 -15.85 6.85
C ARG A 30 -18.22 -16.32 5.93
N SER A 31 -19.44 -15.82 6.14
CA SER A 31 -20.59 -16.17 5.31
C SER A 31 -20.47 -15.66 3.87
N GLU A 32 -19.88 -14.48 3.66
CA GLU A 32 -19.74 -13.84 2.34
C GLU A 32 -18.55 -14.39 1.55
N LEU A 33 -17.42 -14.68 2.22
CA LEU A 33 -16.16 -15.05 1.60
C LEU A 33 -15.95 -16.58 1.51
N GLY A 34 -16.70 -17.37 2.29
CA GLY A 34 -16.59 -18.84 2.29
C GLY A 34 -15.37 -19.40 3.05
N PHE A 35 -14.62 -18.56 3.77
CA PHE A 35 -13.52 -18.95 4.65
C PHE A 35 -13.52 -18.11 5.94
N ASP A 36 -12.87 -18.61 6.98
CA ASP A 36 -12.69 -17.91 8.26
C ASP A 36 -11.27 -17.38 8.44
N LEU A 37 -11.10 -16.41 9.33
CA LEU A 37 -9.79 -15.87 9.72
C LEU A 37 -9.60 -15.99 11.23
N ARG A 38 -8.47 -16.56 11.64
CA ARG A 38 -8.08 -16.67 13.05
C ARG A 38 -6.71 -16.05 13.26
N VAL A 39 -6.61 -15.06 14.13
CA VAL A 39 -5.32 -14.47 14.49
C VAL A 39 -4.65 -15.38 15.51
N VAL A 40 -3.47 -15.93 15.18
CA VAL A 40 -2.71 -16.84 16.07
C VAL A 40 -1.45 -16.21 16.63
N ALA A 41 -0.99 -15.10 16.05
CA ALA A 41 0.14 -14.33 16.57
C ALA A 41 0.02 -12.83 16.28
N ILE A 42 0.56 -12.02 17.18
CA ILE A 42 0.67 -10.57 17.03
C ILE A 42 2.07 -10.16 17.52
N THR A 43 2.77 -9.33 16.76
CA THR A 43 4.00 -8.68 17.24
C THR A 43 3.93 -7.17 17.05
N ASP A 44 4.52 -6.45 17.98
CA ASP A 44 4.62 -5.00 17.96
C ASP A 44 5.83 -4.54 18.78
N LEU A 45 6.59 -3.58 18.25
CA LEU A 45 7.83 -3.11 18.88
C LEU A 45 7.64 -2.62 20.32
N ARG A 46 6.44 -2.16 20.67
CA ARG A 46 6.11 -1.64 22.01
C ARG A 46 5.38 -2.68 22.87
N LEU A 47 4.42 -3.41 22.30
CA LEU A 47 3.62 -4.38 23.06
C LEU A 47 4.34 -5.72 23.25
N GLY A 48 5.35 -6.03 22.44
CA GLY A 48 6.08 -7.30 22.45
C GLY A 48 5.48 -8.34 21.51
N SER A 49 5.47 -9.60 21.92
CA SER A 49 4.99 -10.72 21.09
C SER A 49 3.90 -11.52 21.81
N LEU A 50 2.82 -11.85 21.11
CA LEU A 50 1.76 -12.75 21.57
C LEU A 50 1.60 -13.88 20.58
N VAL A 51 1.72 -15.13 21.02
CA VAL A 51 1.55 -16.33 20.18
C VAL A 51 0.60 -17.28 20.88
N GLN A 52 -0.57 -17.50 20.29
CA GLN A 52 -1.63 -18.36 20.81
C GLN A 52 -2.17 -19.20 19.63
N PRO A 53 -1.66 -20.44 19.44
CA PRO A 53 -2.03 -21.28 18.29
C PRO A 53 -3.52 -21.59 18.16
N GLU A 54 -4.25 -21.55 19.28
CA GLU A 54 -5.70 -21.77 19.29
C GLU A 54 -6.52 -20.52 18.94
N GLY A 55 -5.86 -19.37 18.78
CA GLY A 55 -6.46 -18.07 18.50
C GLY A 55 -6.23 -17.07 19.63
N VAL A 56 -5.95 -15.82 19.24
CA VAL A 56 -5.83 -14.67 20.13
C VAL A 56 -7.21 -14.08 20.41
N ASP A 57 -7.50 -13.75 21.67
CA ASP A 57 -8.66 -12.95 22.04
C ASP A 57 -8.46 -11.49 21.57
N LEU A 58 -9.00 -11.18 20.40
CA LEU A 58 -8.90 -9.85 19.78
C LEU A 58 -9.59 -8.78 20.61
N SER A 59 -10.63 -9.11 21.39
CA SER A 59 -11.32 -8.14 22.24
C SER A 59 -10.42 -7.60 23.35
N VAL A 60 -9.44 -8.41 23.77
CA VAL A 60 -8.42 -8.05 24.75
C VAL A 60 -7.24 -7.37 24.07
N ALA A 61 -6.71 -7.96 22.98
CA ALA A 61 -5.58 -7.38 22.26
C ALA A 61 -5.86 -5.95 21.77
N LEU A 62 -7.08 -5.68 21.30
CA LEU A 62 -7.48 -4.36 20.82
C LEU A 62 -7.59 -3.29 21.91
N LYS A 63 -7.77 -3.68 23.18
CA LYS A 63 -7.82 -2.74 24.31
C LYS A 63 -6.43 -2.27 24.75
N LEU A 64 -5.38 -2.99 24.38
CA LEU A 64 -4.01 -2.64 24.74
C LEU A 64 -3.54 -1.41 23.95
N GLY A 65 -2.97 -0.44 24.65
CA GLY A 65 -2.60 0.82 24.04
C GLY A 65 -1.86 1.80 24.93
N GLY A 66 -1.95 1.68 26.25
CA GLY A 66 -1.29 2.60 27.20
C GLY A 66 0.22 2.43 27.28
N ASP A 67 0.93 3.45 27.79
CA ASP A 67 2.40 3.57 27.76
C ASP A 67 3.17 2.50 28.55
N ASN A 68 2.50 1.59 29.28
CA ASN A 68 3.12 0.51 30.06
C ASN A 68 2.45 -0.85 29.86
N GLU A 69 1.58 -0.99 28.85
CA GLU A 69 0.89 -2.25 28.58
C GLU A 69 1.70 -3.10 27.60
N THR A 70 1.84 -4.40 27.89
CA THR A 70 2.54 -5.36 27.04
C THR A 70 1.77 -6.67 26.97
N PHE A 71 2.10 -7.52 25.99
CA PHE A 71 1.52 -8.85 25.86
C PHE A 71 1.97 -9.83 26.97
N ALA A 72 2.99 -9.50 27.78
CA ALA A 72 3.40 -10.32 28.92
C ALA A 72 2.26 -10.58 29.91
N ALA A 73 1.37 -9.60 30.10
CA ALA A 73 0.19 -9.75 30.97
C ALA A 73 -0.88 -10.70 30.40
N TYR A 74 -0.75 -11.14 29.15
CA TYR A 74 -1.73 -11.91 28.40
C TYR A 74 -1.17 -13.22 27.85
N GLY A 75 -0.12 -13.75 28.50
CA GLY A 75 0.53 -15.00 28.11
C GLY A 75 1.49 -14.86 26.93
N GLY A 76 1.85 -13.63 26.55
CA GLY A 76 2.91 -13.33 25.60
C GLY A 76 4.22 -12.92 26.28
N SER A 77 5.02 -12.14 25.56
CA SER A 77 6.27 -11.52 26.02
C SER A 77 6.20 -10.01 25.84
N ALA A 78 6.90 -9.27 26.71
CA ALA A 78 7.14 -7.83 26.52
C ALA A 78 8.20 -7.57 25.44
N ASP A 79 9.05 -8.56 25.16
CA ASP A 79 10.07 -8.46 24.12
C ASP A 79 9.50 -8.85 22.76
N THR A 80 9.90 -8.08 21.74
CA THR A 80 9.54 -8.37 20.35
C THR A 80 10.56 -9.32 19.74
N ASN A 81 10.12 -10.46 19.20
CA ASN A 81 10.98 -11.37 18.44
C ASN A 81 10.31 -11.78 17.13
N ASN A 82 10.33 -10.85 16.16
CA ASN A 82 9.67 -11.05 14.87
C ASN A 82 10.20 -12.28 14.13
N GLU A 83 11.52 -12.51 14.11
CA GLU A 83 12.08 -13.67 13.41
C GLU A 83 11.56 -14.99 13.99
N ALA A 84 11.70 -15.19 15.30
CA ALA A 84 11.26 -16.43 15.92
C ALA A 84 9.75 -16.63 15.78
N VAL A 85 8.94 -15.57 15.87
CA VAL A 85 7.48 -15.65 15.72
C VAL A 85 7.11 -15.99 14.27
N ILE A 86 7.63 -15.26 13.28
CA ILE A 86 7.31 -15.46 11.86
C ILE A 86 7.72 -16.88 11.42
N ARG A 87 8.92 -17.32 11.80
CA ARG A 87 9.41 -18.65 11.41
C ARG A 87 8.62 -19.78 12.06
N ASN A 88 8.27 -19.66 13.35
CA ASN A 88 7.79 -20.81 14.13
C ASN A 88 6.29 -20.81 14.46
N CYS A 89 5.55 -19.70 14.28
CA CYS A 89 4.11 -19.71 14.52
C CYS A 89 3.35 -20.59 13.51
N THR A 90 2.13 -20.97 13.86
CA THR A 90 1.26 -21.85 13.05
C THR A 90 0.52 -21.10 11.94
N ALA A 91 0.79 -19.81 11.72
CA ALA A 91 0.08 -19.01 10.73
C ALA A 91 0.32 -19.52 9.31
N ASP A 92 -0.74 -19.57 8.51
CA ASP A 92 -0.72 -19.76 7.06
C ASP A 92 -0.28 -18.48 6.33
N ILE A 93 -0.67 -17.31 6.87
CA ILE A 93 -0.47 -16.00 6.25
C ILE A 93 0.12 -15.00 7.25
N ILE A 94 1.17 -14.30 6.85
CA ILE A 94 1.73 -13.17 7.58
C ILE A 94 1.16 -11.86 7.01
N CYS A 95 0.50 -11.07 7.85
CA CYS A 95 0.06 -9.71 7.55
C CYS A 95 1.10 -8.71 8.04
N GLU A 96 1.96 -8.23 7.14
CA GLU A 96 3.07 -7.35 7.46
C GLU A 96 2.67 -5.88 7.23
N ALA A 97 2.60 -5.10 8.33
CA ALA A 97 2.19 -3.69 8.29
C ALA A 97 3.07 -2.82 9.19
N THR A 98 4.38 -3.12 9.24
CA THR A 98 5.35 -2.26 9.93
C THR A 98 5.65 -0.99 9.12
N PHE A 99 6.37 -0.04 9.73
CA PHE A 99 6.72 1.21 9.08
C PHE A 99 7.61 0.97 7.84
N THR A 100 7.50 1.85 6.85
CA THR A 100 8.36 1.78 5.67
C THR A 100 9.72 2.41 5.93
N ASN A 101 10.78 1.66 5.70
CA ASN A 101 12.12 2.19 5.53
C ASN A 101 12.41 2.34 4.01
N PRO A 102 12.56 3.56 3.49
CA PRO A 102 12.77 3.79 2.06
C PRO A 102 14.20 3.45 1.60
N ASP A 103 15.16 3.31 2.53
CA ASP A 103 16.57 3.14 2.18
C ASP A 103 16.90 1.70 1.80
N ASP A 104 16.50 0.74 2.64
CA ASP A 104 16.79 -0.69 2.45
C ASP A 104 15.56 -1.60 2.59
N GLY A 105 14.41 -1.06 3.02
CA GLY A 105 13.18 -1.81 3.23
C GLY A 105 13.16 -2.64 4.51
N GLU A 106 14.19 -2.58 5.35
CA GLU A 106 14.24 -3.30 6.62
C GLU A 106 13.42 -2.58 7.70
N PRO A 107 12.79 -3.32 8.64
CA PRO A 107 12.87 -4.77 8.83
C PRO A 107 11.88 -5.58 7.96
N ALA A 108 11.03 -4.92 7.18
CA ALA A 108 9.95 -5.58 6.44
C ALA A 108 10.47 -6.55 5.37
N VAL A 109 11.57 -6.22 4.68
CA VAL A 109 12.26 -7.16 3.77
C VAL A 109 12.59 -8.48 4.46
N SER A 110 13.19 -8.42 5.65
CA SER A 110 13.47 -9.62 6.45
C SER A 110 12.20 -10.34 6.89
N HIS A 111 11.16 -9.62 7.32
CA HIS A 111 9.89 -10.23 7.71
C HIS A 111 9.27 -11.05 6.57
N VAL A 112 9.20 -10.47 5.37
CA VAL A 112 8.67 -11.16 4.19
C VAL A 112 9.53 -12.38 3.87
N ARG A 113 10.85 -12.23 3.81
CA ARG A 113 11.77 -13.34 3.51
C ARG A 113 11.61 -14.50 4.49
N TRP A 114 11.61 -14.24 5.78
CA TRP A 114 11.46 -15.27 6.82
C TRP A 114 10.15 -16.03 6.70
N ALA A 115 9.07 -15.34 6.35
CA ALA A 115 7.75 -15.95 6.15
C ALA A 115 7.74 -16.90 4.95
N LEU A 116 8.22 -16.42 3.80
CA LEU A 116 8.26 -17.19 2.56
C LEU A 116 9.17 -18.42 2.67
N GLU A 117 10.36 -18.28 3.27
CA GLU A 117 11.27 -19.39 3.59
C GLU A 117 10.65 -20.42 4.53
N SER A 118 9.70 -20.01 5.37
CA SER A 118 9.00 -20.87 6.32
C SER A 118 7.69 -21.43 5.77
N GLY A 119 7.47 -21.34 4.45
CA GLY A 119 6.27 -21.85 3.77
C GLY A 119 4.99 -21.10 4.13
N LYS A 120 5.08 -19.82 4.50
CA LYS A 120 3.92 -18.97 4.82
C LYS A 120 3.71 -17.94 3.72
N SER A 121 2.46 -17.72 3.33
CA SER A 121 2.13 -16.62 2.42
C SER A 121 2.22 -15.28 3.14
N VAL A 122 2.38 -14.20 2.39
CA VAL A 122 2.53 -12.84 2.93
C VAL A 122 1.62 -11.88 2.20
N CYS A 123 0.87 -11.08 2.95
CA CYS A 123 0.31 -9.82 2.44
C CYS A 123 0.95 -8.64 3.18
N THR A 124 1.37 -7.61 2.44
CA THR A 124 2.02 -6.43 3.03
C THR A 124 1.45 -5.12 2.50
N THR A 125 1.38 -4.12 3.37
CA THR A 125 1.12 -2.73 2.96
C THR A 125 2.39 -1.89 2.90
N ASN A 126 3.55 -2.50 3.14
CA ASN A 126 4.83 -1.83 3.21
C ASN A 126 5.47 -1.72 1.82
N LYS A 127 5.76 -0.50 1.41
CA LYS A 127 6.38 -0.23 0.10
C LYS A 127 7.83 -0.71 0.01
N GLY A 128 8.56 -0.73 1.12
CA GLY A 128 9.99 -1.07 1.16
C GLY A 128 10.32 -2.42 0.50
N PRO A 129 9.77 -3.56 0.98
CA PRO A 129 10.03 -4.87 0.39
C PRO A 129 9.61 -4.96 -1.08
N VAL A 130 8.49 -4.36 -1.44
CA VAL A 130 7.95 -4.40 -2.81
C VAL A 130 8.82 -3.60 -3.77
N ALA A 131 9.14 -2.35 -3.40
CA ALA A 131 9.90 -1.43 -4.25
C ALA A 131 11.36 -1.87 -4.43
N LEU A 132 11.99 -2.38 -3.36
CA LEU A 132 13.44 -2.61 -3.35
C LEU A 132 13.82 -4.07 -3.58
N ARG A 133 12.93 -5.02 -3.27
CA ARG A 133 13.20 -6.47 -3.35
C ARG A 133 12.03 -7.27 -3.93
N GLY A 134 11.06 -6.61 -4.58
CA GLY A 134 9.81 -7.25 -5.03
C GLY A 134 10.02 -8.45 -5.94
N ALA A 135 10.92 -8.35 -6.93
CA ALA A 135 11.22 -9.45 -7.86
C ALA A 135 11.88 -10.66 -7.15
N GLU A 136 12.83 -10.41 -6.25
CA GLU A 136 13.48 -11.45 -5.42
C GLU A 136 12.44 -12.17 -4.56
N LEU A 137 11.62 -11.41 -3.83
CA LEU A 137 10.62 -11.94 -2.90
C LEU A 137 9.49 -12.68 -3.63
N SER A 138 9.07 -12.20 -4.80
CA SER A 138 8.07 -12.89 -5.63
C SER A 138 8.61 -14.23 -6.16
N SER A 139 9.86 -14.24 -6.64
CA SER A 139 10.52 -15.49 -7.07
C SER A 139 10.67 -16.48 -5.91
N LEU A 140 11.00 -15.99 -4.71
CA LEU A 140 11.07 -16.81 -3.51
C LEU A 140 9.70 -17.40 -3.13
N ALA A 141 8.63 -16.62 -3.24
CA ALA A 141 7.27 -17.08 -2.98
C ALA A 141 6.86 -18.21 -3.94
N GLU A 142 7.12 -18.03 -5.24
CA GLU A 142 6.88 -19.04 -6.27
C GLU A 142 7.63 -20.34 -6.00
N GLN A 143 8.92 -20.25 -5.66
CA GLN A 143 9.76 -21.41 -5.35
C GLN A 143 9.25 -22.22 -4.15
N ASN A 144 8.64 -21.55 -3.17
CA ASN A 144 8.09 -22.20 -1.97
C ASN A 144 6.61 -22.56 -2.11
N GLY A 145 5.98 -22.29 -3.26
CA GLY A 145 4.56 -22.58 -3.49
C GLY A 145 3.62 -21.76 -2.61
N VAL A 146 4.02 -20.54 -2.25
CA VAL A 146 3.25 -19.61 -1.42
C VAL A 146 3.05 -18.28 -2.14
N HIS A 147 2.25 -17.39 -1.56
CA HIS A 147 1.90 -16.12 -2.18
C HIS A 147 2.62 -14.94 -1.53
N PHE A 148 3.00 -13.95 -2.35
CA PHE A 148 3.44 -12.63 -1.90
C PHE A 148 2.54 -11.58 -2.56
N GLU A 149 1.62 -11.01 -1.77
CA GLU A 149 0.62 -10.03 -2.20
C GLU A 149 0.86 -8.68 -1.51
N PHE A 150 0.53 -7.59 -2.19
CA PHE A 150 0.89 -6.25 -1.74
C PHE A 150 0.02 -5.13 -2.34
N GLU A 151 -1.29 -5.36 -2.48
CA GLU A 151 -2.19 -4.33 -3.01
C GLU A 151 -2.10 -3.03 -2.19
N GLY A 152 -1.99 -3.17 -0.87
CA GLY A 152 -1.93 -2.05 0.07
C GLY A 152 -0.68 -1.17 -0.05
N ALA A 153 0.34 -1.60 -0.78
CA ALA A 153 1.56 -0.80 -0.99
C ALA A 153 1.31 0.43 -1.87
N VAL A 154 0.32 0.38 -2.78
CA VAL A 154 -0.02 1.48 -3.67
C VAL A 154 -1.51 1.75 -3.64
N MET A 155 -1.90 2.96 -3.23
CA MET A 155 -3.30 3.40 -3.10
C MET A 155 -4.15 2.64 -2.08
N SER A 156 -3.52 2.07 -1.04
CA SER A 156 -4.25 1.53 0.12
C SER A 156 -5.27 0.47 -0.33
N GLY A 157 -6.55 0.62 0.00
CA GLY A 157 -7.61 -0.31 -0.39
C GLY A 157 -8.19 -0.09 -1.80
N THR A 158 -7.82 0.97 -2.51
CA THR A 158 -8.31 1.20 -3.88
C THR A 158 -7.55 0.27 -4.84
N PRO A 159 -8.24 -0.62 -5.59
CA PRO A 159 -7.57 -1.66 -6.37
C PRO A 159 -6.86 -1.08 -7.60
N VAL A 160 -5.54 -1.11 -7.62
CA VAL A 160 -4.69 -0.63 -8.72
C VAL A 160 -3.93 -1.79 -9.33
N ILE A 161 -3.20 -2.54 -8.51
CA ILE A 161 -2.29 -3.60 -8.98
C ILE A 161 -3.13 -4.76 -9.51
N ARG A 162 -4.09 -5.25 -8.72
CA ARG A 162 -4.95 -6.36 -9.12
C ARG A 162 -5.88 -6.01 -10.26
N LEU A 163 -6.38 -4.77 -10.32
CA LEU A 163 -7.18 -4.29 -11.46
C LEU A 163 -6.37 -4.47 -12.76
N ALA A 164 -5.15 -3.95 -12.80
CA ALA A 164 -4.29 -4.05 -13.96
C ALA A 164 -3.87 -5.50 -14.26
N LYS A 165 -3.45 -6.27 -13.27
CA LYS A 165 -2.95 -7.65 -13.49
C LYS A 165 -4.04 -8.65 -13.90
N LYS A 166 -5.26 -8.50 -13.38
CA LYS A 166 -6.33 -9.49 -13.57
C LYS A 166 -7.39 -9.03 -14.56
N MET A 167 -7.87 -7.79 -14.45
CA MET A 167 -8.99 -7.32 -15.26
C MET A 167 -8.57 -6.78 -16.62
N PHE A 168 -7.31 -6.37 -16.78
CA PHE A 168 -6.76 -5.96 -18.08
C PHE A 168 -6.08 -7.12 -18.81
N ALA A 169 -6.33 -8.36 -18.43
CA ALA A 169 -5.85 -9.53 -19.16
C ALA A 169 -6.27 -9.44 -20.64
N GLY A 170 -5.31 -9.50 -21.55
CA GLY A 170 -5.52 -9.33 -22.99
C GLY A 170 -5.37 -7.90 -23.51
N LEU A 171 -5.26 -6.89 -22.64
CA LEU A 171 -4.85 -5.54 -23.01
C LEU A 171 -3.33 -5.41 -22.95
N LYS A 172 -2.77 -4.50 -23.74
CA LYS A 172 -1.39 -4.04 -23.56
C LYS A 172 -1.39 -2.72 -22.79
N LEU A 173 -0.74 -2.73 -21.62
CA LEU A 173 -0.50 -1.51 -20.86
C LEU A 173 0.70 -0.77 -21.43
N ASN A 174 0.48 0.46 -21.90
CA ASN A 174 1.52 1.34 -22.45
C ASN A 174 2.13 2.26 -21.40
N GLY A 175 1.42 2.52 -20.31
CA GLY A 175 1.88 3.36 -19.22
C GLY A 175 0.77 3.70 -18.24
N PHE A 176 1.10 4.54 -17.28
CA PHE A 176 0.15 5.14 -16.36
C PHE A 176 0.59 6.54 -15.95
N GLU A 177 -0.39 7.33 -15.52
CA GLU A 177 -0.20 8.58 -14.79
C GLU A 177 -1.04 8.51 -13.52
N GLY A 178 -0.56 9.07 -12.41
CA GLY A 178 -1.29 8.97 -11.15
C GLY A 178 -1.05 10.12 -10.19
N ILE A 179 -2.10 10.46 -9.47
CA ILE A 179 -2.07 11.24 -8.22
C ILE A 179 -1.96 10.21 -7.10
N LEU A 180 -0.74 9.96 -6.64
CA LEU A 180 -0.44 8.85 -5.73
C LEU A 180 -0.21 9.31 -4.28
N ASN A 181 -0.38 10.60 -3.99
CA ASN A 181 -0.20 11.17 -2.66
C ASN A 181 -1.24 12.26 -2.36
N GLY A 182 -2.13 11.98 -1.41
CA GLY A 182 -3.23 12.87 -1.05
C GLY A 182 -2.77 14.20 -0.45
N THR A 183 -1.69 14.22 0.32
CA THR A 183 -1.14 15.43 0.96
C THR A 183 -0.71 16.46 -0.09
N SER A 184 0.12 16.04 -1.05
CA SER A 184 0.56 16.91 -2.14
C SER A 184 -0.59 17.37 -3.03
N ASN A 185 -1.59 16.51 -3.30
CA ASN A 185 -2.78 16.89 -4.07
C ASN A 185 -3.64 17.93 -3.33
N TYR A 186 -3.81 17.76 -2.02
CA TYR A 186 -4.49 18.72 -1.18
C TYR A 186 -3.77 20.07 -1.20
N VAL A 187 -2.47 20.08 -0.91
CA VAL A 187 -1.66 21.31 -0.86
C VAL A 187 -1.70 22.06 -2.20
N LEU A 188 -1.50 21.38 -3.33
CA LEU A 188 -1.62 22.00 -4.66
C LEU A 188 -3.00 22.63 -4.88
N GLY A 189 -4.07 21.91 -4.55
CA GLY A 189 -5.43 22.45 -4.69
C GLY A 189 -5.65 23.70 -3.86
N ARG A 190 -5.16 23.73 -2.62
CA ARG A 190 -5.25 24.93 -1.76
C ARG A 190 -4.43 26.10 -2.28
N MET A 191 -3.26 25.83 -2.87
CA MET A 191 -2.47 26.88 -3.51
C MET A 191 -3.14 27.42 -4.79
N GLU A 192 -3.84 26.58 -5.55
CA GLU A 192 -4.67 27.03 -6.67
C GLU A 192 -5.81 27.94 -6.22
N ASP A 193 -6.40 27.65 -5.05
CA ASP A 193 -7.41 28.50 -4.39
C ASP A 193 -6.84 29.80 -3.80
N GLY A 194 -5.52 29.99 -3.89
CA GLY A 194 -4.83 31.23 -3.53
C GLY A 194 -4.13 31.22 -2.17
N LEU A 195 -4.02 30.08 -1.49
CA LEU A 195 -3.20 29.98 -0.28
C LEU A 195 -1.71 29.95 -0.64
N ASP A 196 -0.89 30.55 0.23
CA ASP A 196 0.56 30.38 0.16
C ASP A 196 0.94 28.96 0.59
N PHE A 197 2.09 28.48 0.10
CA PHE A 197 2.57 27.11 0.31
C PHE A 197 2.61 26.68 1.79
N ASP A 198 3.19 27.51 2.67
CA ASP A 198 3.29 27.22 4.10
C ASP A 198 1.91 27.19 4.79
N ALA A 199 0.98 28.05 4.34
CA ALA A 199 -0.39 28.07 4.87
C ALA A 199 -1.15 26.81 4.44
N ALA A 200 -0.99 26.37 3.19
CA ALA A 200 -1.60 25.15 2.68
C ALA A 200 -1.07 23.90 3.41
N ILE A 201 0.24 23.84 3.70
CA ILE A 201 0.82 22.75 4.52
C ILE A 201 0.24 22.77 5.93
N LYS A 202 0.19 23.94 6.58
CA LYS A 202 -0.34 24.06 7.93
C LYS A 202 -1.80 23.60 8.00
N GLU A 203 -2.62 24.00 7.03
CA GLU A 203 -4.01 23.56 6.93
C GLU A 203 -4.09 22.03 6.75
N ALA A 204 -3.24 21.45 5.90
CA ALA A 204 -3.15 20.00 5.73
C ALA A 204 -2.75 19.27 7.03
N GLN A 205 -1.88 19.85 7.85
CA GLN A 205 -1.49 19.30 9.17
C GLN A 205 -2.64 19.37 10.18
N GLU A 206 -3.37 20.48 10.22
CA GLU A 206 -4.53 20.66 11.10
C GLU A 206 -5.66 19.67 10.77
N LEU A 207 -5.83 19.32 9.48
CA LEU A 207 -6.78 18.31 9.02
C LEU A 207 -6.26 16.87 9.12
N GLY A 208 -5.01 16.67 9.53
CA GLY A 208 -4.38 15.36 9.67
C GLY A 208 -4.01 14.69 8.35
N TYR A 209 -3.94 15.44 7.25
CA TYR A 209 -3.42 14.95 5.96
C TYR A 209 -1.90 14.93 5.92
N ALA A 210 -1.25 15.92 6.54
CA ALA A 210 0.21 16.03 6.60
C ALA A 210 0.75 15.74 8.01
N GLU A 211 1.90 15.07 8.09
CA GLU A 211 2.66 14.97 9.33
C GLU A 211 3.41 16.28 9.64
N ALA A 212 3.98 16.36 10.84
CA ALA A 212 4.81 17.50 11.25
C ALA A 212 5.97 17.78 10.29
N ASN A 213 6.57 16.71 9.74
CA ASN A 213 7.53 16.78 8.64
C ASN A 213 6.92 16.18 7.37
N PRO A 214 6.38 16.99 6.44
CA PRO A 214 5.72 16.50 5.24
C PRO A 214 6.68 16.29 4.05
N ALA A 215 8.00 16.29 4.28
CA ALA A 215 9.00 16.24 3.19
C ALA A 215 8.81 15.02 2.27
N ALA A 216 8.46 13.85 2.80
CA ALA A 216 8.22 12.66 1.99
C ALA A 216 7.09 12.85 0.96
N ASP A 217 6.06 13.61 1.32
CA ASP A 217 4.90 13.89 0.48
C ASP A 217 5.17 15.02 -0.51
N ILE A 218 5.70 16.13 0.00
CA ILE A 218 5.89 17.39 -0.72
C ILE A 218 7.03 17.31 -1.73
N GLU A 219 8.11 16.63 -1.36
CA GLU A 219 9.24 16.39 -2.27
C GLU A 219 8.97 15.19 -3.19
N GLY A 220 7.89 14.44 -2.99
CA GLY A 220 7.46 13.35 -3.86
C GLY A 220 8.19 12.02 -3.65
N TYR A 221 8.87 11.81 -2.52
CA TYR A 221 9.55 10.54 -2.21
C TYR A 221 8.56 9.37 -2.08
N ASP A 222 7.40 9.59 -1.44
CA ASP A 222 6.35 8.57 -1.33
C ASP A 222 5.79 8.20 -2.72
N VAL A 223 5.58 9.19 -3.59
CA VAL A 223 5.14 8.98 -4.97
C VAL A 223 6.20 8.22 -5.77
N GLN A 224 7.50 8.54 -5.58
CA GLN A 224 8.60 7.90 -6.28
C GLN A 224 8.64 6.40 -6.01
N LEU A 225 8.46 5.97 -4.75
CA LEU A 225 8.37 4.56 -4.39
C LEU A 225 7.16 3.87 -5.03
N LYS A 226 5.99 4.52 -5.03
CA LYS A 226 4.77 3.97 -5.65
C LYS A 226 4.91 3.85 -7.16
N VAL A 227 5.55 4.82 -7.83
CA VAL A 227 5.86 4.75 -9.26
C VAL A 227 6.81 3.60 -9.55
N LEU A 228 7.87 3.42 -8.74
CA LEU A 228 8.80 2.30 -8.89
C LEU A 228 8.09 0.95 -8.81
N ILE A 229 7.23 0.76 -7.80
CA ILE A 229 6.41 -0.44 -7.63
C ILE A 229 5.55 -0.68 -8.87
N LEU A 230 4.74 0.30 -9.28
CA LEU A 230 3.83 0.14 -10.41
C LEU A 230 4.58 -0.07 -11.75
N ALA A 231 5.70 0.61 -11.96
CA ALA A 231 6.49 0.47 -13.18
C ALA A 231 7.07 -0.94 -13.30
N ASN A 232 7.68 -1.46 -12.23
CA ASN A 232 8.23 -2.81 -12.24
C ASN A 232 7.12 -3.88 -12.30
N GLU A 233 6.04 -3.69 -11.54
CA GLU A 233 4.97 -4.69 -11.44
C GLU A 233 4.07 -4.77 -12.68
N LEU A 234 3.75 -3.62 -13.29
CA LEU A 234 2.75 -3.56 -14.36
C LEU A 234 3.37 -3.40 -15.75
N LEU A 235 4.61 -2.92 -15.84
CA LEU A 235 5.30 -2.70 -17.11
C LEU A 235 6.57 -3.54 -17.25
N ASP A 236 6.91 -4.39 -16.28
CA ASP A 236 8.15 -5.20 -16.30
C ASP A 236 9.37 -4.31 -16.60
N ALA A 237 9.44 -3.16 -15.91
CA ALA A 237 10.39 -2.10 -16.24
C ALA A 237 11.84 -2.45 -15.88
N GLY A 238 12.06 -3.27 -14.85
CA GLY A 238 13.40 -3.67 -14.39
C GLY A 238 14.28 -2.49 -13.93
N ILE A 239 13.67 -1.42 -13.41
CA ILE A 239 14.37 -0.19 -12.98
C ILE A 239 14.56 -0.14 -11.47
N GLU A 240 15.50 0.70 -11.02
CA GLU A 240 15.76 0.98 -9.61
C GLU A 240 15.26 2.37 -9.21
N LEU A 241 15.25 2.67 -7.90
CA LEU A 241 14.76 3.96 -7.38
C LEU A 241 15.49 5.17 -7.97
N LYS A 242 16.80 5.03 -8.24
CA LYS A 242 17.63 6.08 -8.84
C LYS A 242 17.21 6.45 -10.28
N ASP A 243 16.53 5.53 -10.97
CA ASP A 243 16.10 5.71 -12.35
C ASP A 243 14.74 6.43 -12.44
N VAL A 244 14.02 6.56 -11.31
CA VAL A 244 12.77 7.31 -11.22
C VAL A 244 13.10 8.77 -10.93
N HIS A 245 13.01 9.63 -11.95
CA HIS A 245 13.20 11.07 -11.77
C HIS A 245 12.20 11.65 -10.76
N ARG A 246 12.61 12.59 -9.90
CA ARG A 246 11.72 13.17 -8.89
C ARG A 246 11.90 14.68 -8.79
N GLN A 247 10.79 15.40 -8.95
CA GLN A 247 10.65 16.81 -8.64
C GLN A 247 9.40 17.00 -7.77
N GLY A 248 9.56 17.63 -6.60
CA GLY A 248 8.47 17.97 -5.69
C GLY A 248 7.74 19.26 -6.06
N ILE A 249 6.86 19.70 -5.16
CA ILE A 249 6.01 20.90 -5.34
C ILE A 249 6.52 22.14 -4.60
N SER A 250 7.58 22.02 -3.79
CA SER A 250 8.10 23.10 -2.93
C SER A 250 8.66 24.31 -3.70
N SER A 251 9.09 24.11 -4.94
CA SER A 251 9.64 25.16 -5.80
C SER A 251 8.60 25.88 -6.66
N MET A 252 7.32 25.51 -6.55
CA MET A 252 6.26 26.07 -7.40
C MET A 252 5.85 27.47 -6.95
N ALA A 253 5.85 28.43 -7.87
CA ALA A 253 5.40 29.78 -7.60
C ALA A 253 3.85 29.85 -7.61
N PRO A 254 3.22 30.48 -6.60
CA PRO A 254 1.75 30.65 -6.57
C PRO A 254 1.16 31.34 -7.82
N GLU A 255 1.96 32.19 -8.48
CA GLU A 255 1.56 32.84 -9.74
C GLU A 255 1.43 31.85 -10.90
N ASP A 256 2.27 30.81 -10.96
CA ASP A 256 2.21 29.78 -12.01
C ASP A 256 1.00 28.87 -11.85
N LEU A 257 0.61 28.60 -10.59
CA LEU A 257 -0.63 27.89 -10.29
C LEU A 257 -1.86 28.70 -10.73
N ARG A 258 -1.91 29.98 -10.35
CA ARG A 258 -3.00 30.89 -10.73
C ARG A 258 -3.11 31.08 -12.25
N LYS A 259 -1.97 31.14 -12.96
CA LYS A 259 -1.95 31.21 -14.43
C LYS A 259 -2.51 29.95 -15.07
N ALA A 260 -2.12 28.77 -14.59
CA ALA A 260 -2.64 27.50 -15.10
C ALA A 260 -4.15 27.37 -14.89
N ALA A 261 -4.65 27.73 -13.69
CA ALA A 261 -6.08 27.73 -13.38
C ALA A 261 -6.87 28.62 -14.36
N ARG A 262 -6.39 29.85 -14.64
CA ARG A 262 -7.01 30.74 -15.64
C ARG A 262 -6.97 30.20 -17.07
N ALA A 263 -6.00 29.33 -17.38
CA ALA A 263 -5.87 28.67 -18.67
C ALA A 263 -6.67 27.35 -18.76
N GLY A 264 -7.51 27.04 -17.78
CA GLY A 264 -8.27 25.78 -17.75
C GLY A 264 -7.35 24.57 -17.57
N ARG A 265 -6.43 24.65 -16.61
CA ARG A 265 -5.55 23.55 -16.23
C ARG A 265 -5.42 23.46 -14.72
N HIS A 266 -5.24 22.24 -14.21
CA HIS A 266 -4.97 21.96 -12.81
C HIS A 266 -3.57 21.36 -12.64
N TRP A 267 -2.78 21.92 -11.74
CA TRP A 267 -1.51 21.36 -11.32
C TRP A 267 -1.72 20.15 -10.43
N LYS A 268 -1.03 19.07 -10.77
CA LYS A 268 -0.98 17.83 -10.00
C LYS A 268 0.47 17.38 -9.86
N LEU A 269 0.82 16.80 -8.70
CA LEU A 269 2.05 16.03 -8.58
C LEU A 269 1.80 14.66 -9.21
N VAL A 270 2.24 14.49 -10.45
CA VAL A 270 1.98 13.28 -11.24
C VAL A 270 3.16 12.33 -11.11
N GLY A 271 2.90 11.13 -10.61
CA GLY A 271 3.76 9.97 -10.78
C GLY A 271 3.37 9.25 -12.07
N ALA A 272 4.33 8.96 -12.94
CA ALA A 272 4.05 8.34 -14.24
C ALA A 272 5.13 7.33 -14.62
N ALA A 273 4.73 6.34 -15.42
CA ALA A 273 5.66 5.50 -16.17
C ALA A 273 5.10 5.23 -17.57
N ARG A 274 5.96 5.20 -18.58
CA ARG A 274 5.59 4.99 -19.99
C ARG A 274 6.57 4.07 -20.67
N ARG A 275 6.05 3.12 -21.44
CA ARG A 275 6.84 2.29 -22.35
C ARG A 275 7.17 3.10 -23.61
N ASN A 276 8.47 3.20 -23.90
CA ASN A 276 9.00 3.83 -25.09
C ASN A 276 8.91 2.89 -26.32
N PRO A 277 9.02 3.43 -27.56
CA PRO A 277 8.99 2.61 -28.77
C PRO A 277 10.06 1.51 -28.83
N ASP A 278 11.20 1.70 -28.16
CA ASP A 278 12.29 0.72 -28.06
C ASP A 278 12.06 -0.36 -26.99
N GLY A 279 10.92 -0.29 -26.27
CA GLY A 279 10.56 -1.23 -25.22
C GLY A 279 11.00 -0.82 -23.82
N SER A 280 11.91 0.16 -23.67
CA SER A 280 12.35 0.68 -22.37
C SER A 280 11.21 1.41 -21.65
N VAL A 281 11.32 1.57 -20.33
CA VAL A 281 10.34 2.30 -19.52
C VAL A 281 10.98 3.55 -18.94
N THR A 282 10.36 4.71 -19.17
CA THR A 282 10.70 5.95 -18.48
C THR A 282 9.71 6.18 -17.37
N ALA A 283 10.21 6.46 -16.17
CA ALA A 283 9.40 6.69 -14.98
C ALA A 283 9.83 7.96 -14.24
N GLY A 284 8.87 8.65 -13.62
CA GLY A 284 9.18 9.85 -12.86
C GLY A 284 8.01 10.45 -12.11
N VAL A 285 8.34 11.44 -11.29
CA VAL A 285 7.44 12.24 -10.47
C VAL A 285 7.72 13.70 -10.76
N SER A 286 6.70 14.45 -11.16
CA SER A 286 6.83 15.89 -11.40
C SER A 286 5.50 16.62 -11.27
N PRO A 287 5.51 17.92 -10.94
CA PRO A 287 4.32 18.75 -11.10
C PRO A 287 3.96 18.88 -12.58
N VAL A 288 2.69 18.65 -12.93
CA VAL A 288 2.17 18.75 -14.29
C VAL A 288 0.86 19.55 -14.28
N ALA A 289 0.76 20.56 -15.13
CA ALA A 289 -0.49 21.28 -15.39
C ALA A 289 -1.34 20.47 -16.38
N LEU A 290 -2.33 19.75 -15.88
CA LEU A 290 -3.22 18.90 -16.68
C LEU A 290 -4.41 19.70 -17.22
N PRO A 291 -4.84 19.49 -18.48
CA PRO A 291 -6.05 20.13 -18.99
C PRO A 291 -7.31 19.60 -18.29
N LEU A 292 -8.38 20.39 -18.22
CA LEU A 292 -9.59 20.03 -17.46
C LEU A 292 -10.29 18.74 -17.94
N ASP A 293 -10.10 18.36 -19.20
CA ASP A 293 -10.66 17.12 -19.78
C ASP A 293 -9.81 15.88 -19.46
N HIS A 294 -8.64 16.05 -18.83
CA HIS A 294 -7.84 14.94 -18.36
C HIS A 294 -8.49 14.24 -17.16
N GLY A 295 -8.54 12.91 -17.16
CA GLY A 295 -9.21 12.13 -16.12
C GLY A 295 -8.69 12.34 -14.69
N LEU A 296 -7.46 12.84 -14.53
CA LEU A 296 -6.87 13.18 -13.22
C LEU A 296 -7.11 14.63 -12.80
N ALA A 297 -7.48 15.54 -13.70
CA ALA A 297 -7.55 16.97 -13.40
C ALA A 297 -8.61 17.28 -12.33
N GLY A 298 -9.75 16.59 -12.38
CA GLY A 298 -10.87 16.78 -11.43
C GLY A 298 -10.68 16.11 -10.06
N VAL A 299 -9.60 15.35 -9.84
CA VAL A 299 -9.36 14.64 -8.58
C VAL A 299 -8.86 15.64 -7.53
N SER A 300 -9.62 15.85 -6.46
CA SER A 300 -9.36 16.89 -5.47
C SER A 300 -9.23 16.34 -4.04
N GLY A 301 -8.76 17.21 -3.14
CA GLY A 301 -8.52 16.88 -1.74
C GLY A 301 -7.44 15.81 -1.57
N ALA A 302 -7.60 14.95 -0.55
CA ALA A 302 -6.69 13.85 -0.26
C ALA A 302 -6.98 12.57 -1.09
N THR A 303 -7.74 12.68 -2.19
CA THR A 303 -8.09 11.56 -3.06
C THR A 303 -6.91 11.21 -3.97
N ASN A 304 -6.72 9.92 -4.21
CA ASN A 304 -5.75 9.41 -5.18
C ASN A 304 -6.45 8.89 -6.43
N ALA A 305 -5.71 8.84 -7.55
CA ALA A 305 -6.19 8.25 -8.78
C ALA A 305 -5.04 7.75 -9.66
N VAL A 306 -5.30 6.72 -10.47
CA VAL A 306 -4.41 6.26 -11.55
C VAL A 306 -5.20 6.22 -12.84
N SER A 307 -4.64 6.80 -13.89
CA SER A 307 -5.09 6.69 -15.27
C SER A 307 -4.13 5.78 -16.02
N PHE A 308 -4.60 4.58 -16.39
CA PHE A 308 -3.86 3.61 -17.17
C PHE A 308 -4.04 3.87 -18.66
N GLU A 309 -2.95 3.83 -19.42
CA GLU A 309 -2.99 3.93 -20.87
C GLU A 309 -2.94 2.54 -21.50
N THR A 310 -4.03 2.15 -22.14
CA THR A 310 -4.17 0.85 -22.80
C THR A 310 -4.22 1.01 -24.32
N ASP A 311 -3.84 -0.04 -25.05
CA ASP A 311 -3.87 -0.07 -26.52
C ASP A 311 -5.28 -0.08 -27.11
N LEU A 312 -6.26 -0.72 -26.45
CA LEU A 312 -7.62 -0.89 -27.00
C LEU A 312 -8.68 0.02 -26.37
N LEU A 313 -8.63 0.28 -25.07
CA LEU A 313 -9.66 1.07 -24.37
C LEU A 313 -9.30 2.56 -24.29
N GLY A 314 -8.07 2.92 -24.66
CA GLY A 314 -7.51 4.23 -24.34
C GLY A 314 -7.23 4.34 -22.84
N ALA A 315 -7.52 5.52 -22.28
CA ALA A 315 -7.30 5.81 -20.87
C ALA A 315 -8.40 5.20 -19.98
N VAL A 316 -8.00 4.46 -18.95
CA VAL A 316 -8.89 3.94 -17.90
C VAL A 316 -8.47 4.50 -16.56
N THR A 317 -9.32 5.34 -15.96
CA THR A 317 -9.04 6.00 -14.67
C THR A 317 -9.79 5.35 -13.53
N ILE A 318 -9.06 5.02 -12.46
CA ILE A 318 -9.62 4.65 -11.16
C ILE A 318 -9.26 5.72 -10.13
N SER A 319 -10.23 6.06 -9.27
CA SER A 319 -10.09 7.06 -8.22
C SER A 319 -10.66 6.53 -6.92
N GLY A 320 -10.00 6.83 -5.81
CA GLY A 320 -10.42 6.39 -4.49
C GLY A 320 -9.47 6.88 -3.39
N PRO A 321 -9.73 6.47 -2.13
CA PRO A 321 -8.83 6.76 -1.03
C PRO A 321 -7.43 6.21 -1.30
N GLY A 322 -6.40 7.03 -1.06
CA GLY A 322 -4.99 6.64 -1.19
C GLY A 322 -4.29 6.28 0.11
N ALA A 323 -4.98 6.50 1.23
CA ALA A 323 -4.50 6.30 2.60
C ALA A 323 -5.73 6.11 3.50
N GLY A 324 -5.50 5.79 4.77
CA GLY A 324 -6.55 5.57 5.77
C GLY A 324 -6.46 4.16 6.36
N ARG A 325 -6.77 4.04 7.65
CA ARG A 325 -6.53 2.78 8.41
C ARG A 325 -7.46 1.67 7.94
N VAL A 326 -8.73 1.99 7.70
CA VAL A 326 -9.75 1.02 7.25
C VAL A 326 -9.46 0.57 5.83
N GLU A 327 -9.12 1.52 4.95
CA GLU A 327 -8.80 1.26 3.55
C GLU A 327 -7.54 0.39 3.44
N THR A 328 -6.52 0.68 4.25
CA THR A 328 -5.26 -0.08 4.23
C THR A 328 -5.43 -1.47 4.85
N ALA A 329 -6.23 -1.60 5.91
CA ALA A 329 -6.61 -2.90 6.48
C ALA A 329 -7.44 -3.73 5.48
N TYR A 330 -8.33 -3.08 4.72
CA TYR A 330 -9.07 -3.74 3.66
C TYR A 330 -8.16 -4.27 2.55
N ALA A 331 -7.05 -3.58 2.24
CA ALA A 331 -6.08 -4.08 1.27
C ALA A 331 -5.48 -5.44 1.69
N LEU A 332 -5.11 -5.59 2.97
CA LEU A 332 -4.65 -6.88 3.51
C LEU A 332 -5.73 -7.96 3.41
N LEU A 333 -6.99 -7.62 3.71
CA LEU A 333 -8.11 -8.54 3.54
C LEU A 333 -8.32 -8.93 2.06
N SER A 334 -8.22 -7.96 1.15
CA SER A 334 -8.32 -8.18 -0.30
C SER A 334 -7.21 -9.11 -0.82
N ASP A 335 -5.99 -8.97 -0.29
CA ASP A 335 -4.88 -9.86 -0.59
C ASP A 335 -5.16 -11.30 -0.10
N ILE A 336 -5.68 -11.46 1.12
CA ILE A 336 -6.07 -12.78 1.63
C ILE A 336 -7.19 -13.41 0.78
N ILE A 337 -8.18 -12.62 0.36
CA ILE A 337 -9.24 -13.08 -0.55
C ILE A 337 -8.63 -13.56 -1.88
N ALA A 338 -7.65 -12.84 -2.43
CA ALA A 338 -6.98 -13.23 -3.66
C ALA A 338 -6.22 -14.55 -3.51
N MET A 339 -5.51 -14.75 -2.40
CA MET A 339 -4.83 -16.02 -2.10
C MET A 339 -5.83 -17.18 -1.98
N HIS A 340 -7.00 -16.94 -1.36
CA HIS A 340 -8.05 -17.94 -1.29
C HIS A 340 -8.59 -18.33 -2.68
N ALA A 341 -8.88 -17.34 -3.53
CA ALA A 341 -9.33 -17.56 -4.89
C ALA A 341 -8.31 -18.38 -5.70
N ALA A 342 -7.02 -18.02 -5.64
CA ALA A 342 -5.96 -18.76 -6.33
C ALA A 342 -5.88 -20.23 -5.89
N ARG A 343 -5.99 -20.50 -4.58
CA ARG A 343 -5.99 -21.88 -4.04
C ARG A 343 -7.18 -22.69 -4.53
N THR A 344 -8.36 -22.09 -4.60
CA THR A 344 -9.58 -22.78 -5.06
C THR A 344 -9.58 -23.05 -6.56
N GLU A 345 -9.03 -22.15 -7.37
CA GLU A 345 -8.83 -22.37 -8.82
C GLU A 345 -7.89 -23.56 -9.09
N VAL A 346 -6.78 -23.67 -8.35
CA VAL A 346 -5.87 -24.82 -8.47
C VAL A 346 -6.58 -26.11 -8.10
N ALA A 347 -7.36 -26.12 -7.01
CA ALA A 347 -8.11 -27.29 -6.59
C ALA A 347 -9.23 -27.71 -7.57
N ALA A 348 -9.83 -26.75 -8.29
CA ALA A 348 -10.86 -27.02 -9.29
C ALA A 348 -10.30 -27.58 -10.61
N ASN A 349 -9.03 -27.31 -10.90
CA ASN A 349 -8.34 -27.73 -12.12
C ASN A 349 -7.45 -28.99 -11.95
N ALA A 350 -7.35 -29.52 -10.73
CA ALA A 350 -6.60 -30.75 -10.39
C ALA A 350 -7.52 -31.97 -10.38
#